data_AF-A0A498LX66-F1
#
_entry.id   AF-A0A498LX66-F1
#
_cell.length_a   1.000
_cell.length_b   1.000
_cell.length_c   1.000
_cell.angle_alpha   90.00
_cell.angle_beta   90.00
_cell.angle_gamma   90.00
#
_symmetry.space_group_name_H-M   'P 1'
#
loop_
_entity.id
_entity.type
_entity.pdbx_description
1 polymer ?
#
loop_
_entity_poly.entity_id
_entity_poly.type
_entity_poly.pdbx_seq_one_letter_code
_entity_poly.pdbx_strand_id
1 'polypeptide(L)'
;MDEENKAVSRLKRYIALCGVRRNYKKLLDGCRSVKAKVAVLKKELEELGVEGQPSIEKCKKARLKREEAQELAELDVTNIITTQGRPKRRAAAAAWPPAQNVSPPPSAYKRVVDSDSDSGESHTNTGRRRSAAWANLQGIISDDGESSLAMRN
;
A
#
# COMPACT_ATOMS: atom_id res chain seq x y z
N MET A 1 43.66 6.91 -7.27
CA MET A 1 42.48 6.19 -6.73
C MET A 1 41.92 7.06 -5.63
N ASP A 2 40.70 7.60 -5.81
CA ASP A 2 40.07 8.47 -4.82
C ASP A 2 39.85 7.70 -3.52
N GLU A 3 40.70 7.90 -2.52
CA GLU A 3 40.42 7.52 -1.14
C GLU A 3 39.15 8.30 -0.72
N GLU A 4 38.00 7.63 -0.82
CA GLU A 4 36.72 8.26 -0.54
C GLU A 4 36.68 8.65 0.94
N ASN A 5 36.73 9.95 1.20
CA ASN A 5 36.72 10.44 2.58
C ASN A 5 35.44 9.95 3.28
N LYS A 6 35.58 9.37 4.48
CA LYS A 6 34.48 8.87 5.32
C LYS A 6 33.32 9.87 5.47
N ALA A 7 33.57 11.17 5.43
CA ALA A 7 32.52 12.19 5.44
C ALA A 7 31.64 12.16 4.18
N VAL A 8 32.26 12.04 2.99
CA VAL A 8 31.57 11.97 1.70
C VAL A 8 30.70 10.73 1.62
N SER A 9 31.24 9.55 1.97
CA SER A 9 30.48 8.29 1.92
C SER A 9 29.31 8.28 2.91
N ARG A 10 29.46 8.88 4.09
CA ARG A 10 28.34 9.08 5.04
C ARG A 10 27.24 9.96 4.46
N LEU A 11 27.59 11.08 3.83
CA LEU A 11 26.61 11.98 3.21
C LEU A 11 25.88 11.32 2.04
N LYS A 12 26.57 10.58 1.18
CA LYS A 12 25.95 9.77 0.12
C LYS A 12 24.94 8.76 0.69
N ARG A 13 25.27 8.13 1.83
CA ARG A 13 24.35 7.20 2.53
C ARG A 13 23.12 7.93 3.05
N TYR A 14 23.26 9.13 3.61
CA TYR A 14 22.11 9.92 4.06
C TYR A 14 21.17 10.31 2.91
N ILE A 15 21.72 10.70 1.75
CA ILE A 15 20.92 10.98 0.55
C ILE A 15 20.14 9.74 0.11
N ALA A 16 20.77 8.57 0.12
CA ALA A 16 20.09 7.30 -0.19
C ALA A 16 18.98 6.98 0.83
N LEU A 17 19.19 7.26 2.12
CA LEU A 17 18.16 7.09 3.16
C LEU A 17 16.97 8.04 2.99
N CYS A 18 17.15 9.19 2.34
CA CYS A 18 16.06 10.09 1.95
C CYS A 18 15.21 9.55 0.79
N GLY A 19 15.53 8.36 0.25
CA GLY A 19 14.80 7.73 -0.84
C GLY A 19 15.20 8.21 -2.24
N VAL A 20 16.26 9.03 -2.36
CA VAL A 20 16.67 9.60 -3.65
C VAL A 20 17.96 8.96 -4.15
N ARG A 21 17.95 8.53 -5.42
CA ARG A 21 19.12 7.98 -6.09
C ARG A 21 19.75 9.05 -7.00
N ARG A 22 20.95 9.52 -6.65
CA ARG A 22 21.69 10.54 -7.43
C ARG A 22 22.86 9.93 -8.20
N ASN A 23 23.17 10.52 -9.35
CA ASN A 23 24.38 10.19 -10.11
C ASN A 23 25.55 11.04 -9.60
N TYR A 24 26.28 10.50 -8.62
CA TYR A 24 27.38 11.21 -7.97
C TYR A 24 28.56 11.54 -8.88
N LYS A 25 28.75 10.82 -10.00
CA LYS A 25 29.81 11.14 -10.96
C LYS A 25 29.53 12.50 -11.62
N LYS A 26 28.29 12.72 -12.07
CA LYS A 26 27.86 13.99 -12.66
C LYS A 26 27.78 15.11 -11.62
N LEU A 27 27.25 14.82 -10.44
CA LEU A 27 27.09 15.82 -9.37
C LEU A 27 28.44 16.35 -8.87
N LEU A 28 29.47 15.51 -8.86
CA LEU A 28 30.78 15.84 -8.30
C LEU A 28 31.86 16.07 -9.37
N ASP A 29 31.50 16.13 -10.65
CA ASP A 29 32.42 16.18 -11.79
C ASP A 29 33.35 17.41 -11.77
N GLY A 30 32.91 18.52 -11.17
CA GLY A 30 33.70 19.74 -10.99
C GLY A 30 34.44 19.83 -9.64
N CYS A 31 34.24 18.88 -8.73
CA CYS A 31 34.74 18.99 -7.35
C CYS A 31 36.15 18.40 -7.21
N ARG A 32 37.17 19.26 -7.30
CA ARG A 32 38.58 18.87 -7.12
C ARG A 32 38.97 18.60 -5.66
N SER A 33 38.25 19.17 -4.69
CA SER A 33 38.56 19.02 -3.26
C SER A 33 37.47 18.26 -2.50
N VAL A 34 37.85 17.57 -1.43
CA VAL A 34 36.90 16.88 -0.56
C VAL A 34 35.92 17.85 0.10
N LYS A 35 36.39 19.06 0.47
CA LYS A 35 35.53 20.10 1.03
C LYS A 35 34.43 20.52 0.04
N ALA A 36 34.77 20.68 -1.24
CA ALA A 36 33.78 20.97 -2.29
C ALA A 36 32.77 19.83 -2.43
N LYS A 37 33.23 18.57 -2.46
CA LYS A 37 32.34 17.39 -2.50
C LYS A 37 31.36 17.38 -1.31
N VAL A 38 31.86 17.66 -0.10
CA VAL A 38 31.03 17.73 1.12
C VAL A 38 30.02 18.89 1.06
N ALA A 39 30.41 20.06 0.57
CA ALA A 39 29.52 21.21 0.44
C ALA A 39 28.36 20.92 -0.53
N VAL A 40 28.65 20.33 -1.69
CA VAL A 40 27.62 19.94 -2.67
C VAL A 40 26.66 18.90 -2.08
N LEU A 41 27.17 17.88 -1.39
CA LEU A 41 26.32 16.85 -0.78
C LEU A 41 25.47 17.38 0.38
N LYS A 42 25.96 18.38 1.13
CA LYS A 42 25.16 19.05 2.16
C LYS A 42 24.04 19.89 1.55
N LYS A 43 24.34 20.65 0.49
CA LYS A 43 23.34 21.41 -0.27
C LYS A 43 22.25 20.49 -0.84
N GLU A 44 22.66 19.34 -1.36
CA GLU A 44 21.72 18.33 -1.85
C GLU A 44 20.80 17.82 -0.73
N LEU A 45 21.32 17.56 0.47
CA LEU A 45 20.50 17.15 1.61
C LEU A 45 19.51 18.24 2.05
N GLU A 46 19.91 19.51 1.96
CA GLU A 46 19.05 20.66 2.24
C GLU A 46 17.91 20.77 1.22
N GLU A 47 18.20 20.58 -0.07
CA GLU A 47 17.18 20.52 -1.14
C GLU A 47 16.19 19.36 -0.94
N LEU A 48 16.64 18.26 -0.32
CA LEU A 48 15.78 17.13 0.07
C LEU A 48 14.97 17.40 1.34
N GLY A 49 15.13 18.55 2.00
CA GLY A 49 14.42 18.92 3.22
C GLY A 49 15.10 18.47 4.53
N VAL A 50 16.38 18.10 4.48
CA VAL A 50 17.20 17.77 5.66
C VAL A 50 18.10 18.95 5.99
N GLU A 51 17.55 19.91 6.72
CA GLU A 51 18.26 21.13 7.13
C GLU A 51 19.22 20.90 8.32
N GLY A 52 20.35 21.60 8.26
CA GLY A 52 21.37 21.63 9.31
C GLY A 52 22.18 20.33 9.41
N GLN A 53 22.38 19.82 10.64
CA GLN A 53 23.11 18.58 10.84
C GLN A 53 22.28 17.37 10.35
N PRO A 54 22.80 16.59 9.38
CA PRO A 54 22.09 15.42 8.87
C PRO A 54 22.07 14.30 9.91
N SER A 55 20.88 13.77 10.16
CA SER A 55 20.63 12.62 11.04
C SER A 55 19.78 11.59 10.30
N ILE A 56 19.92 10.31 10.68
CA ILE A 56 19.16 9.20 10.09
C ILE A 56 17.65 9.47 10.22
N GLU A 57 17.20 9.95 11.38
CA GLU A 57 15.79 10.24 11.65
C GLU A 57 15.26 11.34 10.73
N LYS A 58 16.03 12.42 10.54
CA LYS A 58 15.65 13.50 9.61
C LYS A 58 15.55 13.00 8.18
N CYS A 59 16.46 12.14 7.74
CA CYS A 59 16.42 11.55 6.40
C CYS A 59 15.16 10.69 6.19
N LYS A 60 14.79 9.88 7.19
CA LYS A 60 13.55 9.08 7.16
C LYS A 60 12.30 9.96 7.12
N LYS A 61 12.26 11.03 7.92
CA LYS A 61 11.16 12.01 7.90
C LYS A 61 11.05 12.71 6.55
N ALA A 62 12.17 13.10 5.96
CA ALA A 62 12.18 13.71 4.62
C ALA A 62 11.66 12.75 3.54
N ARG A 63 12.02 11.46 3.63
CA ARG A 63 11.47 10.42 2.74
C ARG A 63 9.96 10.29 2.90
N LEU A 64 9.48 10.14 4.14
CA LEU A 64 8.06 10.00 4.44
C LEU A 64 7.25 11.20 3.92
N LYS A 65 7.70 12.43 4.17
CA LYS A 65 7.04 13.64 3.64
C LYS A 65 6.94 13.67 2.12
N ARG A 66 7.97 13.16 1.42
CA ARG A 66 7.95 13.08 -0.05
C ARG A 66 6.95 12.03 -0.52
N GLU A 67 6.94 10.86 0.12
CA GLU A 67 5.98 9.79 -0.18
C GLU A 67 4.54 10.28 0.08
N GLU A 68 4.28 10.92 1.22
CA GLU A 68 2.98 11.55 1.53
C GLU A 68 2.57 12.58 0.47
N ALA A 69 3.49 13.44 0.03
CA ALA A 69 3.20 14.42 -1.02
C ALA A 69 2.93 13.77 -2.40
N GLN A 70 3.56 12.64 -2.70
CA GLN A 70 3.30 11.86 -3.91
C GLN A 70 1.91 11.23 -3.87
N GLU A 71 1.56 10.57 -2.76
CA GLU A 71 0.22 10.01 -2.55
C GLU A 71 -0.86 11.11 -2.71
N LEU A 72 -0.64 12.28 -2.11
CA LEU A 72 -1.57 13.42 -2.24
C LEU A 72 -1.69 13.95 -3.68
N ALA A 73 -0.59 13.92 -4.46
CA ALA A 73 -0.60 14.38 -5.84
C ALA A 73 -1.25 13.36 -6.80
N GLU A 74 -1.19 12.07 -6.46
CA GLU A 74 -1.84 10.99 -7.21
C GLU A 74 -3.35 10.87 -6.94
N LEU A 75 -3.86 11.50 -5.87
CA LEU A 75 -5.29 11.53 -5.56
C LEU A 75 -6.08 12.30 -6.64
N ASP A 76 -6.76 11.55 -7.51
CA ASP A 76 -7.68 12.08 -8.52
C ASP A 76 -9.06 12.42 -7.91
N VAL A 77 -9.23 13.69 -7.57
CA VAL A 77 -10.48 14.26 -7.01
C VAL A 77 -11.64 14.18 -8.01
N THR A 78 -11.39 13.99 -9.31
CA THR A 78 -12.46 13.93 -10.32
C THR A 78 -13.32 12.68 -10.21
N ASN A 79 -12.80 11.60 -9.62
CA ASN A 79 -13.53 10.35 -9.39
C ASN A 79 -14.47 10.40 -8.17
N ILE A 80 -14.50 11.50 -7.42
CA ILE A 80 -15.37 11.63 -6.25
C ILE A 80 -16.83 11.80 -6.71
N ILE A 81 -17.66 10.79 -6.47
CA ILE A 81 -19.11 10.90 -6.67
C ILE A 81 -19.67 11.81 -5.57
N THR A 82 -19.90 13.10 -5.88
CA THR A 82 -20.56 14.03 -4.97
C THR A 82 -22.03 13.68 -4.82
N THR A 83 -22.35 12.73 -3.94
CA THR A 83 -23.75 12.42 -3.60
C THR A 83 -24.25 13.44 -2.57
N GLN A 84 -25.40 14.05 -2.87
CA GLN A 84 -26.09 15.00 -2.00
C GLN A 84 -26.79 14.21 -0.86
N GLY A 85 -26.02 13.48 -0.04
CA GLY A 85 -26.53 12.69 1.07
C GLY A 85 -27.10 11.30 0.72
N ARG A 86 -27.56 10.59 1.76
CA ARG A 86 -28.09 9.22 1.68
C ARG A 86 -29.44 9.22 0.96
N PRO A 87 -29.63 8.45 -0.12
CA PRO A 87 -30.94 8.23 -0.71
C PRO A 87 -31.93 7.74 0.34
N LYS A 88 -32.91 8.58 0.68
CA LYS A 88 -33.97 8.24 1.63
C LYS A 88 -34.85 7.19 0.96
N ARG A 89 -34.97 5.99 1.57
CA ARG A 89 -35.75 4.85 1.05
C ARG A 89 -37.11 5.32 0.52
N ARG A 90 -37.21 5.47 -0.80
CA ARG A 90 -38.47 5.41 -1.57
C ARG A 90 -38.25 4.36 -2.66
N ALA A 91 -39.29 3.57 -2.85
CA ALA A 91 -39.28 2.22 -3.42
C ALA A 91 -38.35 2.00 -4.63
N ALA A 92 -37.68 0.85 -4.62
CA ALA A 92 -36.72 0.35 -5.60
C ALA A 92 -37.33 -0.01 -6.98
N ALA A 93 -38.31 0.76 -7.46
CA ALA A 93 -38.99 0.51 -8.73
C ALA A 93 -38.61 1.51 -9.85
N ALA A 94 -37.91 2.61 -9.53
CA ALA A 94 -37.69 3.70 -10.49
C ALA A 94 -36.22 3.95 -10.92
N ALA A 95 -35.24 3.25 -10.33
CA ALA A 95 -33.82 3.62 -10.48
C ALA A 95 -33.01 2.67 -11.39
N TRP A 96 -33.62 1.69 -12.04
CA TRP A 96 -32.93 0.86 -13.03
C TRP A 96 -33.20 1.44 -14.41
N PRO A 97 -32.19 1.88 -15.17
CA PRO A 97 -32.39 2.09 -16.60
C PRO A 97 -32.82 0.75 -17.20
N PRO A 98 -33.79 0.72 -18.14
CA PRO A 98 -34.17 -0.52 -18.80
C PRO A 98 -32.92 -1.13 -19.41
N ALA A 99 -32.65 -2.39 -19.06
CA ALA A 99 -31.54 -3.15 -19.62
C ALA A 99 -31.60 -3.03 -21.14
N GLN A 100 -30.58 -2.41 -21.73
CA GLN A 100 -30.43 -2.37 -23.18
C GLN A 100 -30.38 -3.82 -23.67
N ASN A 101 -31.15 -4.14 -24.71
CA ASN A 101 -31.19 -5.43 -25.39
C ASN A 101 -29.79 -5.85 -25.85
N VAL A 102 -29.04 -6.51 -24.97
CA VAL A 102 -27.88 -7.31 -25.36
C VAL A 102 -28.37 -8.75 -25.35
N SER A 103 -28.46 -9.33 -26.55
CA SER A 103 -28.79 -10.75 -26.72
C SER A 103 -27.86 -11.58 -25.84
N PRO A 104 -28.38 -12.51 -25.01
CA PRO A 104 -27.52 -13.38 -24.22
C PRO A 104 -26.67 -14.25 -25.17
N PRO A 105 -25.36 -14.45 -24.88
CA PRO A 105 -24.57 -15.44 -25.61
C PRO A 105 -25.17 -16.84 -25.39
N PRO A 106 -25.12 -17.74 -26.39
CA PRO A 106 -25.70 -19.07 -26.28
C PRO A 106 -25.06 -19.82 -25.12
N SER A 107 -25.88 -20.09 -24.10
CA SER A 107 -25.51 -20.83 -22.90
C SER A 107 -25.23 -22.29 -23.26
N ALA A 108 -23.96 -22.63 -23.42
CA ALA A 108 -23.50 -24.01 -23.59
C ALA A 108 -22.75 -24.53 -22.35
N TYR A 109 -23.06 -24.04 -21.15
CA TYR A 109 -22.56 -24.68 -19.93
C TYR A 109 -23.55 -25.77 -19.48
N LYS A 110 -23.29 -27.01 -19.90
CA LYS A 110 -23.94 -28.18 -19.30
C LYS A 110 -23.23 -28.47 -17.98
N ARG A 111 -23.90 -28.22 -16.85
CA ARG A 111 -23.52 -28.84 -15.56
C ARG A 111 -23.94 -30.31 -15.62
N VAL A 112 -22.98 -31.20 -15.70
CA VAL A 112 -23.20 -32.64 -15.46
C VAL A 112 -23.28 -32.86 -13.95
N VAL A 113 -24.38 -33.46 -13.51
CA VAL A 113 -24.53 -34.03 -12.17
C VAL A 113 -24.57 -35.53 -12.38
N ASP A 114 -23.49 -36.20 -12.02
CA ASP A 114 -23.46 -37.67 -12.03
C ASP A 114 -24.31 -38.15 -10.85
N SER A 115 -25.37 -38.88 -11.18
CA SER A 115 -26.25 -39.58 -10.26
C SER A 115 -25.86 -41.04 -10.34
N ASP A 116 -25.17 -41.56 -9.33
CA ASP A 116 -24.93 -43.00 -9.24
C ASP A 116 -25.18 -43.54 -7.83
N SER A 117 -25.55 -44.80 -7.82
CA SER A 117 -26.59 -45.40 -7.00
C SER A 117 -26.05 -46.12 -5.76
N ASP A 118 -26.94 -46.26 -4.78
CA ASP A 118 -26.82 -46.78 -3.41
C ASP A 118 -26.09 -48.14 -3.20
N SER A 119 -25.22 -48.19 -2.17
CA SER A 119 -24.95 -49.38 -1.34
C SER A 119 -24.16 -49.02 -0.06
N GLY A 120 -24.84 -49.02 1.10
CA GLY A 120 -24.21 -49.27 2.42
C GLY A 120 -24.29 -48.15 3.47
N GLU A 121 -25.22 -48.33 4.41
CA GLU A 121 -25.52 -47.61 5.67
C GLU A 121 -24.41 -46.78 6.36
N SER A 122 -24.74 -45.54 6.77
CA SER A 122 -24.77 -45.12 8.19
C SER A 122 -25.11 -43.63 8.36
N HIS A 123 -26.31 -43.38 8.87
CA HIS A 123 -26.72 -42.31 9.78
C HIS A 123 -26.18 -40.87 9.67
N THR A 124 -27.18 -39.98 9.54
CA THR A 124 -27.34 -38.62 10.11
C THR A 124 -27.07 -37.42 9.21
N ASN A 125 -28.20 -36.83 8.77
CA ASN A 125 -28.63 -35.43 8.94
C ASN A 125 -27.58 -34.30 8.80
N THR A 126 -28.01 -33.24 8.11
CA THR A 126 -27.43 -31.87 7.98
C THR A 126 -26.65 -31.64 6.69
N GLY A 127 -26.75 -30.52 5.99
CA GLY A 127 -27.46 -29.28 6.23
C GLY A 127 -27.00 -28.25 5.21
N ARG A 128 -27.97 -27.50 4.67
CA ARG A 128 -27.94 -26.03 4.64
C ARG A 128 -26.61 -25.38 4.24
N ARG A 129 -26.46 -25.24 2.92
CA ARG A 129 -25.59 -24.29 2.22
C ARG A 129 -25.48 -22.91 2.94
N ARG A 130 -24.24 -22.40 3.01
CA ARG A 130 -23.81 -20.97 3.15
C ARG A 130 -23.33 -20.43 4.51
N SER A 131 -23.20 -21.20 5.59
CA SER A 131 -22.49 -20.71 6.80
C SER A 131 -20.97 -20.92 6.75
N ALA A 132 -20.48 -21.80 5.88
CA ALA A 132 -19.07 -22.21 5.85
C ALA A 132 -18.13 -21.26 5.07
N ALA A 133 -18.64 -20.23 4.37
CA ALA A 133 -17.80 -19.39 3.52
C ALA A 133 -16.85 -18.44 4.29
N TRP A 134 -17.07 -18.27 5.60
CA TRP A 134 -16.28 -17.39 6.47
C TRP A 134 -15.64 -18.12 7.66
N ALA A 135 -15.94 -19.40 7.86
CA ALA A 135 -15.43 -20.17 9.00
C ALA A 135 -13.92 -20.45 8.87
N ASN A 136 -13.43 -20.59 7.64
CA ASN A 136 -12.03 -20.74 7.28
C ASN A 136 -11.19 -19.45 7.41
N LEU A 137 -11.79 -18.33 7.81
CA LEU A 137 -11.09 -17.07 8.14
C LEU A 137 -10.89 -16.88 9.66
N GLN A 138 -11.40 -17.78 10.48
CA GLN A 138 -11.28 -17.74 11.94
C GLN A 138 -9.84 -18.15 12.33
N GLY A 139 -9.02 -17.16 12.70
CA GLY A 139 -7.58 -17.33 13.00
C GLY A 139 -6.63 -16.56 12.08
N ILE A 140 -7.13 -15.91 11.02
CA ILE A 140 -6.31 -15.07 10.12
C ILE A 140 -6.18 -13.64 10.66
N ILE A 141 -7.16 -13.17 11.44
CA ILE A 141 -7.12 -11.89 12.14
C ILE A 141 -6.98 -12.20 13.64
N SER A 142 -5.75 -12.30 14.14
CA SER A 142 -5.50 -12.20 15.57
C SER A 142 -5.52 -10.72 15.95
N ASP A 143 -6.58 -10.31 16.63
CA ASP A 143 -6.58 -9.12 17.48
C ASP A 143 -5.87 -9.51 18.78
N ASP A 144 -4.59 -9.19 18.90
CA ASP A 144 -3.86 -9.31 20.16
C ASP A 144 -3.43 -7.90 20.59
N GLY A 145 -4.44 -7.17 21.08
CA GLY A 145 -4.35 -5.82 21.61
C GLY A 145 -4.69 -5.77 23.10
N GLU A 146 -4.13 -6.64 23.93
CA GLU A 146 -4.23 -6.56 25.40
C GLU A 146 -2.82 -6.31 25.99
N SER A 147 -2.45 -5.04 26.12
CA SER A 147 -1.27 -4.62 26.90
C SER A 147 -1.67 -4.50 28.37
N SER A 148 -1.65 -5.62 29.10
CA SER A 148 -1.81 -5.61 30.55
C SER A 148 -0.51 -5.16 31.23
N LEU A 149 -0.52 -3.91 31.68
CA LEU A 149 0.55 -3.25 32.41
C LEU A 149 0.47 -3.68 33.89
N ALA A 150 1.08 -4.82 34.23
CA ALA A 150 1.27 -5.21 35.62
C ALA A 150 2.49 -4.47 36.20
N MET A 151 2.22 -3.39 36.94
CA MET A 151 3.20 -2.72 37.81
C MET A 151 3.57 -3.66 38.96
N ARG A 152 4.86 -3.96 39.11
CA ARG A 152 5.43 -4.60 40.30
C ARG A 152 5.87 -3.49 41.27
N ASN A 153 5.33 -3.52 42.49
CA ASN A 153 5.92 -2.88 43.67
C ASN A 153 6.77 -3.90 44.42
#